data_AF-A0A438C412-F1
#
_entry.id   AF-A0A438C412-F1
#
_cell.length_a   1.000
_cell.length_b   1.000
_cell.length_c   1.000
_cell.angle_alpha   90.00
_cell.angle_beta   90.00
_cell.angle_gamma   90.00
#
_symmetry.space_group_name_H-M   'P 1'
#
loop_
_entity.id
_entity.type
_entity.pdbx_description
1 polymer ?
#
loop_
_entity_poly.entity_id
_entity_poly.type
_entity_poly.pdbx_seq_one_letter_code
_entity_poly.pdbx_strand_id
1 'polypeptide(L)'
;MGQTLSETCNTNKFWRCVNVRLLCVQDDPSDRHAMAIAVLLLSSDSATMPDPKEPVFVVKRDLSNTASSSSKAEASWKNELLASIGEGR
;
A
#
# COMPACT_ATOMS: atom_id res chain seq x y z
N MET A 1 -6.32 22.58 22.35
CA MET A 1 -6.45 21.21 22.88
C MET A 1 -6.24 20.25 21.73
N GLY A 2 -4.98 19.98 21.36
CA GLY A 2 -4.66 18.96 20.38
C GLY A 2 -4.66 17.62 21.10
N GLN A 3 -5.76 16.89 21.01
CA GLN A 3 -5.85 15.53 21.55
C GLN A 3 -4.82 14.69 20.79
N THR A 4 -3.70 14.40 21.45
CA THR A 4 -2.66 13.53 20.92
C THR A 4 -3.31 12.17 20.64
N LEU A 5 -3.33 11.78 19.37
CA LEU A 5 -3.93 10.55 18.83
C LEU A 5 -3.56 9.27 19.62
N SER A 6 -2.48 9.34 20.41
CA SER A 6 -1.94 8.24 21.20
C SER A 6 -2.77 7.82 22.41
N GLU A 7 -3.64 8.68 22.97
CA GLU A 7 -4.27 8.41 24.28
C GLU A 7 -5.64 7.72 24.19
N THR A 8 -6.25 7.66 23.00
CA THR A 8 -7.59 7.06 22.78
C THR A 8 -7.62 6.06 21.61
N CYS A 9 -6.45 5.67 21.10
CA CYS A 9 -6.37 4.81 19.91
C CYS A 9 -6.83 3.38 20.23
N ASN A 10 -8.12 3.12 19.99
CA ASN A 10 -8.61 1.76 19.92
C ASN A 10 -7.98 1.08 18.68
N THR A 11 -7.08 0.12 18.93
CA THR A 11 -6.31 -0.57 17.90
C THR A 11 -7.20 -1.20 16.83
N ASN A 12 -8.40 -1.69 17.21
CA ASN A 12 -9.37 -2.20 16.26
C ASN A 12 -9.86 -1.08 15.32
N LYS A 13 -10.30 0.06 15.88
CA LYS A 13 -10.73 1.23 15.08
C LYS A 13 -9.63 1.74 14.15
N PHE A 14 -8.37 1.71 14.59
CA PHE A 14 -7.22 2.04 13.76
C PHE A 14 -7.08 1.09 12.56
N TRP A 15 -6.98 -0.22 12.80
CA TRP A 15 -6.85 -1.20 11.71
C TRP A 15 -8.03 -1.18 10.75
N ARG A 16 -9.23 -0.93 11.27
CA ARG A 16 -10.42 -0.75 10.46
C ARG A 16 -10.32 0.44 9.51
N CYS A 17 -9.87 1.59 10.01
CA CYS A 17 -9.66 2.77 9.19
C CYS A 17 -8.63 2.50 8.09
N VAL A 18 -7.54 1.80 8.41
CA VAL A 18 -6.52 1.38 7.43
C VAL A 18 -7.14 0.48 6.35
N ASN A 19 -7.87 -0.57 6.74
CA ASN A 19 -8.48 -1.50 5.79
C ASN A 19 -9.50 -0.81 4.87
N VAL A 20 -10.37 0.04 5.42
CA VAL A 20 -11.32 0.82 4.62
C VAL A 20 -10.60 1.71 3.61
N ARG A 21 -9.54 2.41 4.04
CA ARG A 21 -8.77 3.26 3.14
C ARG A 21 -8.16 2.46 1.99
N LEU A 22 -7.60 1.28 2.29
CA LEU A 22 -7.02 0.39 1.28
C LEU A 22 -8.08 -0.14 0.30
N LEU A 23 -9.26 -0.51 0.80
CA LEU A 23 -10.39 -0.95 -0.04
C LEU A 23 -10.94 0.16 -0.94
N CYS A 24 -10.82 1.43 -0.58
CA CYS A 24 -11.29 2.54 -1.42
C CYS A 24 -10.33 2.88 -2.58
N VAL A 25 -9.06 2.49 -2.48
CA VAL A 25 -8.00 2.86 -3.46
C VAL A 25 -7.48 1.66 -4.25
N GLN A 26 -8.28 0.58 -4.31
CA GLN A 26 -7.94 -0.60 -5.10
C GLN A 26 -7.73 -0.24 -6.58
N ASP A 27 -6.80 -0.96 -7.21
CA ASP A 27 -6.43 -0.76 -8.61
C ASP A 27 -7.63 -0.99 -9.54
N ASP A 28 -8.30 -2.16 -9.40
CA ASP A 28 -9.55 -2.47 -10.08
C ASP A 28 -10.70 -1.63 -9.48
N PRO A 29 -11.39 -0.81 -10.29
CA PRO A 29 -12.54 -0.04 -9.83
C PRO A 29 -13.68 -0.88 -9.23
N SER A 30 -13.83 -2.13 -9.67
CA SER A 30 -14.84 -3.08 -9.21
C SER A 30 -14.57 -3.56 -7.78
N ASP A 31 -13.31 -3.52 -7.35
CA ASP A 31 -12.90 -3.87 -5.97
C ASP A 31 -13.00 -2.67 -5.01
N ARG A 32 -13.19 -1.44 -5.55
CA ARG A 32 -13.31 -0.24 -4.73
C ARG A 32 -14.62 -0.29 -3.95
N HIS A 33 -14.52 -0.32 -2.63
CA HIS A 33 -15.72 -0.30 -1.79
C HIS A 33 -16.48 1.02 -1.94
N ALA A 34 -17.80 0.92 -2.14
CA ALA A 34 -18.68 2.09 -2.18
C ALA A 34 -18.62 2.86 -0.85
N MET A 35 -18.65 4.20 -0.89
CA MET A 35 -18.56 5.02 0.33
C MET A 35 -19.63 4.70 1.38
N ALA A 36 -20.83 4.27 0.95
CA ALA A 36 -21.87 3.82 1.87
C ALA A 36 -21.44 2.59 2.69
N ILE A 37 -20.71 1.65 2.08
CA ILE A 37 -20.19 0.46 2.77
C ILE A 37 -19.04 0.86 3.70
N ALA A 38 -18.17 1.79 3.29
CA ALA A 38 -17.11 2.33 4.14
C ALA A 38 -17.67 2.95 5.44
N VAL A 39 -18.71 3.78 5.34
CA VAL A 39 -19.38 4.36 6.52
C VAL A 39 -19.99 3.27 7.40
N LEU A 40 -20.70 2.30 6.81
CA LEU A 40 -21.31 1.20 7.55
C LEU A 40 -20.28 0.38 8.35
N LEU A 41 -19.15 0.04 7.73
CA LEU A 41 -18.06 -0.73 8.34
C LEU A 41 -17.36 0.03 9.48
N LEU A 42 -17.28 1.35 9.38
CA LEU A 42 -16.70 2.20 10.44
C LEU A 42 -17.67 2.41 11.60
N SER A 43 -18.98 2.44 11.32
CA SER A 43 -20.04 2.65 12.32
C SER A 43 -20.40 1.39 13.11
N SER A 44 -20.21 0.18 12.56
CA SER A 44 -20.60 -1.06 13.22
C SER A 44 -19.41 -1.85 13.75
N ASP A 45 -19.28 -2.00 15.07
CA ASP A 45 -18.20 -2.78 15.71
C ASP A 45 -18.23 -4.29 15.42
N SER A 46 -19.37 -4.82 14.96
CA SER A 46 -19.52 -6.24 14.62
C SER A 46 -19.37 -6.56 13.13
N ALA A 47 -19.19 -5.56 12.26
CA ALA A 47 -19.10 -5.80 10.84
C ALA A 47 -17.82 -6.57 10.45
N THR A 48 -17.99 -7.64 9.68
CA THR A 48 -16.88 -8.37 9.05
C THR A 48 -16.43 -7.62 7.81
N MET A 49 -15.14 -7.29 7.75
CA MET A 49 -14.55 -6.63 6.59
C MET A 49 -13.78 -7.61 5.73
N PRO A 50 -13.88 -7.50 4.41
CA PRO A 50 -12.96 -8.20 3.52
C PRO A 50 -11.56 -7.61 3.64
N ASP A 51 -10.55 -8.45 3.50
CA ASP A 51 -9.18 -8.00 3.45
C ASP A 51 -8.89 -7.27 2.13
N PRO A 52 -8.19 -6.13 2.16
CA PRO A 52 -7.74 -5.48 0.94
C PRO A 52 -6.76 -6.37 0.18
N LYS A 53 -6.88 -6.39 -1.16
CA LYS A 53 -5.88 -6.99 -2.05
C LYS A 53 -4.54 -6.28 -1.88
N GLU A 54 -3.45 -7.04 -2.06
CA GLU A 54 -2.09 -6.50 -2.03
C GLU A 54 -1.93 -5.43 -3.11
N PRO A 55 -1.35 -4.25 -2.79
CA PRO A 55 -1.14 -3.20 -3.79
C PRO A 55 -0.26 -3.70 -4.93
N VAL A 56 -0.71 -3.49 -6.17
CA VAL A 56 0.11 -3.78 -7.33
C VAL A 56 1.13 -2.65 -7.50
N PHE A 57 2.39 -2.91 -7.18
CA PHE A 57 3.45 -1.93 -7.42
C PHE A 57 3.89 -2.00 -8.89
N VAL A 58 3.48 -1.02 -9.69
CA VAL A 58 3.96 -0.90 -11.07
C VAL A 58 5.32 -0.21 -11.07
N VAL A 59 6.40 -0.99 -11.20
CA VAL A 59 7.72 -0.44 -11.51
C VAL A 59 7.67 0.09 -12.94
N LYS A 60 7.55 1.41 -13.09
CA LYS A 60 7.68 2.06 -14.39
C LYS A 60 9.16 2.00 -14.79
N ARG A 61 9.55 0.97 -15.55
CA ARG A 61 10.84 0.99 -16.23
C ARG A 61 10.73 2.05 -17.32
N ASP A 62 11.48 3.14 -17.21
CA ASP A 62 11.61 4.09 -18.30
C ASP A 62 12.20 3.33 -19.50
N LEU A 63 11.34 3.01 -20.48
CA LEU A 63 11.70 2.34 -21.73
C LEU A 63 12.42 3.31 -22.69
N SER A 64 13.28 4.19 -22.17
CA SER A 64 14.11 5.09 -22.98
C SER A 64 15.50 4.49 -23.15
N ASN A 65 15.60 3.35 -23.82
CA ASN A 65 16.58 3.08 -24.87
C ASN A 65 16.47 1.62 -25.32
N THR A 66 15.82 1.43 -26.46
CA THR A 66 16.05 0.26 -27.32
C THR A 66 17.52 0.21 -27.71
N ALA A 67 18.25 -0.79 -27.20
CA ALA A 67 19.10 -1.71 -27.98
C ALA A 67 20.09 -2.43 -27.07
N SER A 68 19.79 -3.68 -26.69
CA SER A 68 20.67 -4.81 -27.01
C SER A 68 20.20 -6.11 -26.38
N SER A 69 20.25 -7.12 -27.25
CA SER A 69 20.32 -8.57 -27.08
C SER A 69 19.97 -9.21 -25.73
N SER A 70 19.06 -10.18 -25.85
CA SER A 70 18.76 -11.27 -24.93
C SER A 70 19.97 -11.83 -24.16
N SER A 71 19.93 -11.75 -22.83
CA SER A 71 20.10 -12.94 -21.97
C SER A 71 19.61 -12.65 -20.54
N LYS A 72 18.71 -13.51 -20.06
CA LYS A 72 18.36 -13.85 -18.66
C LYS A 72 18.51 -12.72 -17.61
N ALA A 73 17.45 -11.94 -17.41
CA ALA A 73 17.33 -11.07 -16.24
C ALA A 73 16.95 -11.90 -14.99
N GLU A 74 17.91 -12.60 -14.41
CA GLU A 74 17.78 -13.06 -13.02
C GLU A 74 18.03 -11.87 -12.11
N ALA A 75 17.16 -11.70 -11.12
CA ALA A 75 17.02 -10.50 -10.32
C ALA A 75 18.32 -10.17 -9.53
N SER A 76 19.19 -9.34 -10.11
CA SER A 76 20.31 -8.68 -9.44
C SER A 76 19.83 -7.38 -8.81
N TRP A 77 18.87 -7.47 -7.88
CA TRP A 77 18.47 -6.32 -7.05
C TRP A 77 19.35 -6.17 -5.79
N LYS A 78 20.24 -7.14 -5.55
CA LYS A 78 21.06 -7.25 -4.34
C LYS A 78 22.20 -6.22 -4.26
N ASN A 79 22.53 -5.53 -5.34
CA ASN A 79 23.72 -4.68 -5.44
C ASN A 79 23.43 -3.17 -5.44
N GLU A 80 22.17 -2.73 -5.55
CA GLU A 80 21.88 -1.29 -5.59
C GLU A 80 21.62 -0.67 -4.20
N LEU A 81 21.03 -1.45 -3.27
CA LEU A 81 20.76 -0.98 -1.90
C LEU A 81 22.03 -0.80 -1.03
N LEU A 82 23.14 -1.45 -1.39
CA LEU A 82 24.42 -1.36 -0.65
C LEU A 82 25.28 -0.18 -1.11
N ALA A 83 25.01 0.41 -2.27
CA ALA A 83 25.81 1.54 -2.79
C ALA A 83 25.50 2.88 -2.09
N SER A 84 24.37 3.00 -1.40
CA SER A 84 23.97 4.25 -0.75
C SER A 84 24.47 4.43 0.70
N ILE A 85 25.06 3.40 1.32
CA ILE A 85 25.49 3.46 2.74
C ILE A 85 26.97 3.93 2.88
N GLY A 86 27.61 4.31 1.77
CA GLY A 86 29.04 4.54 1.70
C GLY A 86 29.53 5.99 1.59
N GLU A 87 28.70 7.02 1.79
CA GLU A 87 29.20 8.40 1.64
C GLU A 87 28.48 9.40 2.56
N GLY A 88 28.89 9.37 3.83
CA GLY A 88 28.55 10.37 4.84
C GLY A 88 29.73 10.55 5.79
N ARG A 89 30.71 11.35 5.37
CA ARG A 89 31.77 11.91 6.23
C ARG A 89 31.81 13.41 6.08
#